data_AF-A0A6A6CNC4-F1
#
_entry.id   AF-A0A6A6CNC4-F1
#
_cell.length_a   1.000
_cell.length_b   1.000
_cell.length_c   1.000
_cell.angle_alpha   90.00
_cell.angle_beta   90.00
_cell.angle_gamma   90.00
#
_symmetry.space_group_name_H-M   'P 1'
#
loop_
_entity.id
_entity.type
_entity.pdbx_description
1 polymer ?
#
loop_
_entity_poly.entity_id
_entity_poly.type
_entity_poly.pdbx_seq_one_letter_code
_entity_poly.pdbx_strand_id
1 'polypeptide(L)'
;MTTQTNTSYSARQQVFQATELMEHILLQLPWKDLFVCQSVSRQFRDAVMGSTLIQQKMFLLPVSPAPSSGLQICPALQRRPNRRRKDIFKHLPQEPEVICSIKPPTDGGDLTSSWSRLYLTNPPVKEIWAGLCWKVAGEDGAWGLGHYSGVRPIYDPEGFTIGKMLHATLRDERGRLDAEASWFAVGQEDEFMRGCGKKVLGVVEKLERSLGAKARFEAGTVRFLDTSM
;
A
#
# COMPACT_ATOMS: atom_id res chain seq x y z
N MET A 1 23.32 17.56 -54.74
CA MET A 1 22.94 18.67 -53.84
C MET A 1 21.69 18.24 -53.07
N THR A 2 21.84 17.84 -51.81
CA THR A 2 20.74 17.42 -50.93
C THR A 2 20.33 18.59 -50.05
N THR A 3 19.13 19.11 -50.28
CA THR A 3 18.52 20.17 -49.47
C THR A 3 18.09 19.61 -48.11
N GLN A 4 18.79 19.96 -47.04
CA GLN A 4 18.31 19.73 -45.67
C GLN A 4 17.15 20.69 -45.38
N THR A 5 15.93 20.17 -45.38
CA THR A 5 14.76 20.88 -44.85
C THR A 5 14.80 20.82 -43.33
N ASN A 6 15.19 21.94 -42.69
CA ASN A 6 15.10 22.11 -41.24
C ASN A 6 13.62 22.15 -40.82
N THR A 7 13.02 20.99 -40.57
CA THR A 7 11.72 20.91 -39.92
C THR A 7 11.90 21.28 -38.45
N SER A 8 11.58 22.54 -38.11
CA SER A 8 11.58 23.01 -36.72
C SER A 8 10.50 22.25 -35.95
N TYR A 9 10.93 21.39 -35.02
CA TYR A 9 9.99 20.73 -34.11
C TYR A 9 9.33 21.76 -33.21
N SER A 10 8.02 21.61 -32.99
CA SER A 10 7.32 22.40 -31.96
C SER A 10 7.95 22.15 -30.59
N ALA A 11 7.92 23.14 -29.70
CA ALA A 11 8.46 23.01 -28.34
C ALA A 11 7.94 21.75 -27.61
N ARG A 12 6.66 21.39 -27.82
CA ARG A 12 6.07 20.15 -27.32
C ARG A 12 6.80 18.91 -27.83
N GLN A 13 7.06 18.83 -29.15
CA GLN A 13 7.77 17.71 -29.74
C GLN A 13 9.21 17.62 -29.22
N GLN A 14 9.88 18.75 -29.02
CA GLN A 14 11.23 18.78 -28.46
C GLN A 14 11.26 18.20 -27.04
N VAL A 15 10.28 18.53 -26.18
CA VAL A 15 10.18 17.97 -24.82
C VAL A 15 9.99 16.46 -24.85
N PHE A 16 9.14 15.93 -25.74
CA PHE A 16 8.90 14.49 -25.84
C PHE A 16 10.01 13.71 -26.57
N GLN A 17 10.90 14.40 -27.30
CA GLN A 17 12.07 13.79 -27.95
C GLN A 17 13.26 13.64 -27.00
N ALA A 18 13.34 14.45 -25.95
CA ALA A 18 14.40 14.39 -24.94
C ALA A 18 13.88 13.74 -23.65
N THR A 19 14.15 12.44 -23.48
CA THR A 19 13.70 11.66 -22.30
C THR A 19 14.20 12.29 -21.00
N GLU A 20 15.42 12.82 -20.97
CA GLU A 20 16.04 13.45 -19.80
C GLU A 20 15.27 14.71 -19.37
N LEU A 21 14.82 15.52 -20.33
CA LEU A 21 14.03 16.71 -20.03
C LEU A 21 12.67 16.34 -19.48
N MET A 22 12.03 15.32 -20.06
CA MET A 22 10.76 14.80 -19.56
C MET A 22 10.89 14.24 -18.15
N GLU A 23 11.96 13.49 -17.86
CA GLU A 23 12.25 12.98 -16.52
C GLU A 23 12.44 14.12 -15.51
N HIS A 24 13.19 15.16 -15.86
CA HIS A 24 13.38 16.33 -15.01
C HIS A 24 12.05 17.05 -14.70
N ILE A 25 11.16 17.19 -15.67
CA ILE A 25 9.82 17.77 -15.46
C ILE A 25 9.00 16.89 -14.51
N LEU A 26 8.97 15.58 -14.74
CA LEU A 26 8.27 14.63 -13.90
C LEU A 26 8.80 14.64 -12.46
N LEU A 27 10.12 14.75 -12.28
CA LEU A 27 10.74 14.85 -10.96
C LEU A 27 10.34 16.10 -10.17
N GLN A 28 9.75 17.13 -10.80
CA GLN A 28 9.18 18.27 -10.07
C GLN A 28 7.76 18.02 -9.55
N LEU A 29 7.05 17.03 -10.12
CA LEU A 29 5.66 16.74 -9.74
C LEU A 29 5.56 16.02 -8.39
N PRO A 30 4.48 16.24 -7.60
CA PRO A 30 4.15 15.38 -6.47
C PRO A 30 4.07 13.91 -6.88
N TRP A 31 4.50 13.00 -5.99
CA TRP A 31 4.58 11.57 -6.32
C TRP A 31 3.24 10.94 -6.75
N LYS A 32 2.10 11.47 -6.26
CA LYS A 32 0.75 10.99 -6.64
C LYS A 32 0.43 11.31 -8.09
N ASP A 33 0.83 12.49 -8.55
CA ASP A 33 0.54 12.96 -9.90
C ASP A 33 1.33 12.14 -10.92
N LEU A 34 2.47 11.56 -10.53
CA LEU A 34 3.22 10.61 -11.36
C LEU A 34 2.40 9.35 -11.69
N PHE A 35 1.55 8.85 -10.80
CA PHE A 35 0.66 7.72 -11.10
C PHE A 35 -0.40 8.11 -12.15
N VAL A 36 -0.89 9.34 -12.10
CA VAL A 36 -1.82 9.87 -13.11
C VAL A 36 -1.10 10.06 -14.44
N CYS A 37 0.12 10.62 -14.46
CA CYS A 37 0.89 10.79 -15.70
C CYS A 37 1.10 9.47 -16.47
N GLN A 38 1.35 8.36 -15.78
CA GLN A 38 1.53 7.04 -16.41
C GLN A 38 0.30 6.53 -17.18
N SER A 39 -0.91 6.97 -16.78
CA SER A 39 -2.15 6.58 -17.47
C SER A 39 -2.46 7.47 -18.68
N VAL A 40 -1.85 8.66 -18.76
CA VAL A 40 -2.11 9.64 -19.82
C VAL A 40 -1.43 9.28 -21.14
N SER A 41 -0.17 8.81 -21.12
CA SER A 41 0.55 8.42 -22.34
C SER A 41 1.53 7.27 -22.11
N ARG A 42 1.85 6.53 -23.18
CA ARG A 42 2.88 5.48 -23.15
C ARG A 42 4.27 6.06 -22.91
N GLN A 43 4.59 7.22 -23.50
CA GLN A 43 5.87 7.89 -23.28
C GLN A 43 6.09 8.27 -21.81
N PHE A 44 5.05 8.78 -21.13
CA PHE A 44 5.13 9.06 -19.69
C PHE A 44 5.38 7.79 -18.89
N ARG A 45 4.68 6.70 -19.22
CA ARG A 45 4.89 5.40 -18.60
C ARG A 45 6.31 4.90 -18.81
N ASP A 46 6.81 4.98 -20.04
CA ASP A 46 8.15 4.51 -20.42
C ASP A 46 9.24 5.32 -19.70
N ALA A 47 9.10 6.65 -19.59
CA ALA A 47 10.03 7.47 -18.82
C ALA A 47 10.00 7.15 -17.32
N VAL A 48 8.81 6.92 -16.74
CA VAL A 48 8.71 6.51 -15.33
C VAL A 48 9.36 5.14 -15.12
N MET A 49 9.14 4.18 -16.02
CA MET A 49 9.74 2.84 -15.95
C MET A 49 11.24 2.81 -16.28
N GLY A 50 11.73 3.78 -17.06
CA GLY A 50 13.16 3.92 -17.38
C GLY A 50 13.96 4.66 -16.30
N SER A 51 13.32 5.56 -15.54
CA SER A 51 14.00 6.41 -14.58
C SER A 51 13.95 5.86 -13.15
N THR A 52 15.12 5.48 -12.62
CA THR A 52 15.26 4.99 -11.24
C THR A 52 14.92 6.06 -10.21
N LEU A 53 15.27 7.33 -10.47
CA LEU A 53 14.98 8.46 -9.58
C LEU A 53 13.48 8.68 -9.44
N ILE A 54 12.73 8.58 -10.53
CA ILE A 54 11.27 8.71 -10.50
C ILE A 54 10.67 7.53 -9.73
N GLN A 55 11.11 6.29 -10.00
CA GLN A 55 10.63 5.11 -9.29
C GLN A 55 10.90 5.17 -7.79
N GLN A 56 12.07 5.65 -7.39
CA GLN A 56 12.43 5.92 -6.00
C GLN A 56 11.54 6.98 -5.37
N LYS A 57 11.29 8.10 -6.07
CA LYS A 57 10.34 9.14 -5.61
C LYS A 57 8.93 8.59 -5.44
N MET A 58 8.55 7.61 -6.26
CA MET A 58 7.27 6.91 -6.19
C MET A 58 7.25 5.77 -5.17
N PHE A 59 8.33 5.50 -4.43
CA PHE A 59 8.47 4.35 -3.52
C PHE A 59 8.30 2.99 -4.23
N LEU A 60 8.52 2.91 -5.55
CA LEU A 60 8.53 1.66 -6.30
C LEU A 60 9.87 0.94 -6.22
N LEU A 61 10.94 1.71 -5.97
CA LEU A 61 12.28 1.21 -5.74
C LEU A 61 12.85 1.79 -4.45
N PRO A 62 13.71 1.04 -3.73
CA PRO A 62 14.44 1.59 -2.60
C PRO A 62 15.44 2.65 -3.05
N VAL A 63 15.59 3.70 -2.24
CA VAL A 63 16.75 4.59 -2.34
C VAL A 63 17.89 3.92 -1.59
N SER A 64 19.06 3.85 -2.24
CA SER A 64 20.27 3.42 -1.55
C SER A 64 20.47 4.31 -0.33
N PRO A 65 20.59 3.76 0.89
CA PRO A 65 20.63 4.56 2.09
C PRO A 65 21.85 5.49 2.03
N ALA A 66 21.60 6.79 1.90
CA ALA A 66 22.60 7.76 2.30
C ALA A 66 22.64 7.73 3.84
N PRO A 67 23.83 7.68 4.47
CA PRO A 67 23.99 7.38 5.91
C PRO A 67 23.31 8.37 6.87
N SER A 68 22.77 9.48 6.37
CA SER A 68 22.11 10.53 7.15
C SER A 68 20.61 10.69 6.89
N SER A 69 20.02 9.91 5.99
CA SER A 69 18.59 10.03 5.67
C SER A 69 17.78 9.21 6.66
N GLY A 70 17.15 9.87 7.63
CA GLY A 70 16.21 9.20 8.53
C GLY A 70 15.09 8.46 7.79
N LEU A 71 14.42 7.54 8.48
CA LEU A 71 13.39 6.68 7.90
C LEU A 71 12.26 7.48 7.24
N GLN A 72 12.16 7.44 5.91
CA GLN A 72 11.09 8.09 5.17
C GLN A 72 9.90 7.14 5.00
N ILE A 73 8.77 7.47 5.61
CA ILE A 73 7.53 6.69 5.46
C ILE A 73 6.89 7.00 4.12
N CYS A 74 6.44 5.98 3.39
CA CYS A 74 5.68 6.16 2.16
C CYS A 74 4.48 7.10 2.42
N PRO A 75 4.34 8.21 1.68
CA PRO A 75 3.27 9.17 1.94
C PRO A 75 1.86 8.61 1.65
N ALA A 76 1.75 7.46 0.97
CA ALA A 76 0.49 6.72 0.87
C ALA A 76 -0.02 6.27 2.26
N LEU A 77 0.89 6.09 3.22
CA LEU A 77 0.65 5.62 4.57
C LEU A 77 0.53 6.75 5.59
N GLN A 78 1.00 7.97 5.26
CA GLN A 78 1.02 9.15 6.14
C GLN A 78 -0.38 9.78 6.38
N ARG A 79 -1.43 8.98 6.49
CA ARG A 79 -2.73 9.47 6.97
C ARG A 79 -2.71 9.55 8.49
N ARG A 80 -3.29 10.65 9.02
CA ARG A 80 -3.27 10.99 10.44
C ARG A 80 -3.59 9.76 11.29
N PRO A 81 -2.77 9.42 12.30
CA PRO A 81 -3.13 8.37 13.24
C PRO A 81 -4.50 8.75 13.79
N ASN A 82 -5.46 7.84 13.63
CA ASN A 82 -6.77 8.02 14.19
C ASN A 82 -6.56 7.97 15.71
N ARG A 83 -6.50 9.15 16.37
CA ARG A 83 -6.14 9.34 17.79
C ARG A 83 -6.92 8.42 18.75
N ARG A 84 -8.02 7.83 18.29
CA ARG A 84 -8.98 7.04 19.05
C ARG A 84 -8.64 5.56 19.25
N ARG A 85 -7.53 5.02 18.75
CA ARG A 85 -7.23 3.58 18.84
C ARG A 85 -5.88 3.26 19.49
N LYS A 86 -5.65 3.76 20.70
CA LYS A 86 -4.49 3.36 21.52
C LYS A 86 -4.68 2.00 22.20
N ASP A 87 -5.92 1.57 22.34
CA ASP A 87 -6.36 0.37 23.05
C ASP A 87 -5.93 -0.94 22.40
N ILE A 88 -5.95 -1.01 21.07
CA ILE A 88 -5.53 -2.19 20.29
C ILE A 88 -4.06 -2.55 20.54
N PHE A 89 -3.26 -1.58 20.98
CA PHE A 89 -1.81 -1.70 21.03
C PHE A 89 -1.23 -1.84 22.42
N LYS A 90 -2.07 -2.00 23.44
CA LYS A 90 -1.63 -2.12 24.84
C LYS A 90 -0.75 -3.35 25.10
N HIS A 91 -0.80 -4.35 24.22
CA HIS A 91 -0.08 -5.62 24.39
C HIS A 91 1.27 -5.66 23.67
N LEU A 92 1.70 -4.56 23.04
CA LEU A 92 2.94 -4.57 22.28
C LEU A 92 4.16 -4.38 23.18
N PRO A 93 5.27 -5.09 22.88
CA PRO A 93 6.42 -5.12 23.76
C PRO A 93 7.14 -3.77 23.87
N GLN A 94 6.97 -2.85 22.90
CA GLN A 94 7.58 -1.51 22.90
C GLN A 94 6.69 -0.45 22.21
N GLU A 95 6.89 0.83 22.56
CA GLU A 95 6.26 1.94 21.85
C GLU A 95 6.77 1.99 20.41
N PRO A 96 5.88 2.09 19.41
CA PRO A 96 6.28 2.04 18.02
C PRO A 96 6.90 3.38 17.62
N GLU A 97 7.91 3.33 16.75
CA GLU A 97 8.45 4.57 16.17
C GLU A 97 7.47 5.19 15.17
N VAL A 98 6.70 4.34 14.46
CA VAL A 98 5.80 4.78 13.40
C VAL A 98 4.50 3.99 13.43
N ILE A 99 3.38 4.70 13.41
CA ILE A 99 2.03 4.16 13.21
C ILE A 99 1.49 4.74 11.91
N CYS A 100 1.18 3.89 10.93
CA CYS A 100 0.64 4.35 9.66
C CYS A 100 -0.71 3.68 9.36
N SER A 101 -1.59 4.39 8.63
CA SER A 101 -2.92 3.89 8.28
C SER A 101 -3.05 3.73 6.77
N ILE A 102 -3.35 2.52 6.33
CA ILE A 102 -3.57 2.24 4.90
C ILE A 102 -5.06 2.26 4.62
N LYS A 103 -5.48 3.16 3.73
CA LYS A 103 -6.76 3.02 3.03
C LYS A 103 -6.44 2.47 1.65
N PRO A 104 -6.64 1.18 1.36
CA PRO A 104 -6.52 0.72 -0.02
C PRO A 104 -7.55 1.47 -0.88
N PRO A 105 -7.32 1.54 -2.20
CA PRO A 105 -8.25 2.16 -3.12
C PRO A 105 -9.66 1.60 -2.92
N THR A 106 -10.64 2.50 -2.90
CA THR A 106 -12.08 2.22 -2.68
C THR A 106 -12.72 1.34 -3.76
N ASP A 107 -11.96 1.05 -4.81
CA ASP A 107 -12.35 0.50 -6.09
C ASP A 107 -12.17 -1.03 -6.16
N GLY A 108 -11.99 -1.69 -5.01
CA GLY A 108 -11.82 -3.15 -4.95
C GLY A 108 -10.44 -3.58 -5.45
N GLY A 109 -9.42 -2.77 -5.17
CA GLY A 109 -8.08 -2.97 -5.72
C GLY A 109 -7.53 -4.38 -5.48
N ASP A 110 -7.26 -5.08 -6.57
CA ASP A 110 -6.51 -6.32 -6.59
C ASP A 110 -5.11 -6.10 -5.99
N LEU A 111 -4.59 -7.08 -5.24
CA LEU A 111 -3.21 -7.09 -4.74
C LEU A 111 -2.17 -7.03 -5.88
N THR A 112 -2.58 -7.18 -7.14
CA THR A 112 -1.73 -6.98 -8.32
C THR A 112 -1.55 -5.50 -8.74
N SER A 113 -2.37 -4.60 -8.22
CA SER A 113 -2.36 -3.19 -8.62
C SER A 113 -1.11 -2.44 -8.16
N SER A 114 -0.80 -1.31 -8.80
CA SER A 114 0.49 -0.62 -8.63
C SER A 114 0.80 -0.18 -7.20
N TRP A 115 -0.22 0.10 -6.37
CA TRP A 115 0.00 0.48 -4.98
C TRP A 115 0.54 -0.67 -4.11
N SER A 116 0.28 -1.92 -4.47
CA SER A 116 0.78 -3.07 -3.70
C SER A 116 2.29 -3.23 -3.81
N ARG A 117 2.90 -2.62 -4.83
CA ARG A 117 4.35 -2.62 -5.06
C ARG A 117 5.08 -1.48 -4.35
N LEU A 118 4.36 -0.58 -3.69
CA LEU A 118 4.98 0.52 -2.96
C LEU A 118 5.68 0.00 -1.72
N TYR A 119 6.96 0.29 -1.56
CA TYR A 119 7.67 0.08 -0.31
C TYR A 119 7.04 0.89 0.82
N LEU A 120 6.98 0.31 2.01
CA LEU A 120 6.40 0.96 3.18
C LEU A 120 7.24 2.14 3.66
N THR A 121 8.56 1.98 3.57
CA THR A 121 9.55 2.96 4.01
C THR A 121 10.72 3.03 3.03
N ASN A 122 11.51 4.08 3.16
CA ASN A 122 12.74 4.27 2.43
C ASN A 122 13.83 4.78 3.41
N PRO A 123 14.90 4.00 3.68
CA PRO A 123 15.16 2.65 3.15
C PRO A 123 14.10 1.62 3.57
N PRO A 124 13.96 0.48 2.86
CA PRO A 124 12.99 -0.55 3.20
C PRO A 124 13.26 -1.17 4.57
N VAL A 125 12.24 -1.14 5.43
CA VAL A 125 12.27 -1.87 6.70
C VAL A 125 12.11 -3.36 6.42
N LYS A 126 12.97 -4.15 7.07
CA LYS A 126 13.04 -5.61 6.93
C LYS A 126 12.24 -6.37 7.97
N GLU A 127 11.83 -5.71 9.06
CA GLU A 127 11.03 -6.30 10.13
C GLU A 127 9.87 -5.39 10.51
N ILE A 128 8.65 -5.90 10.48
CA ILE A 128 7.46 -5.13 10.86
C ILE A 128 6.57 -5.89 11.83
N TRP A 129 5.80 -5.13 12.57
CA TRP A 129 4.69 -5.61 13.38
C TRP A 129 3.40 -5.04 12.77
N ALA A 130 2.67 -5.88 12.06
CA ALA A 130 1.45 -5.45 11.36
C ALA A 130 0.19 -5.83 12.15
N GLY A 131 -0.80 -4.95 12.16
CA GLY A 131 -2.16 -5.25 12.60
C GLY A 131 -3.16 -4.73 11.56
N LEU A 132 -4.13 -5.56 11.16
CA LEU A 132 -5.09 -5.15 10.13
C LEU A 132 -6.45 -4.88 10.77
N CYS A 133 -7.02 -3.72 10.48
CA CYS A 133 -8.44 -3.49 10.75
C CYS A 133 -9.13 -3.19 9.43
N TRP A 134 -10.34 -3.71 9.27
CA TRP A 134 -11.13 -3.46 8.09
C TRP A 134 -12.59 -3.29 8.46
N LYS A 135 -13.33 -2.67 7.56
CA LYS A 135 -14.79 -2.63 7.63
C LYS A 135 -15.32 -3.38 6.44
N VAL A 136 -16.39 -4.12 6.64
CA VAL A 136 -17.12 -4.77 5.56
C VAL A 136 -18.50 -4.14 5.52
N ALA A 137 -18.90 -3.66 4.36
CA ALA A 137 -20.29 -3.29 4.15
C ALA A 137 -21.09 -4.57 3.87
N GLY A 138 -22.15 -4.79 4.64
CA GLY A 138 -23.16 -5.79 4.37
C GLY A 138 -23.96 -5.45 3.11
N GLU A 139 -24.67 -6.44 2.58
CA GLU A 139 -25.52 -6.29 1.40
C GLU A 139 -26.70 -5.31 1.65
N ASP A 140 -27.09 -5.15 2.92
CA ASP A 140 -28.08 -4.22 3.43
C ASP A 140 -27.55 -2.79 3.68
N GLY A 141 -26.26 -2.55 3.42
CA GLY A 141 -25.58 -1.29 3.71
C GLY A 141 -25.18 -1.11 5.18
N ALA A 142 -25.43 -2.10 6.05
CA ALA A 142 -24.91 -2.11 7.41
C ALA A 142 -23.39 -2.27 7.39
N TRP A 143 -22.68 -1.70 8.36
CA TRP A 143 -21.22 -1.84 8.45
C TRP A 143 -20.84 -2.81 9.55
N GLY A 144 -20.18 -3.91 9.18
CA GLY A 144 -19.44 -4.75 10.12
C GLY A 144 -18.02 -4.25 10.29
N LEU A 145 -17.55 -4.13 11.53
CA LEU A 145 -16.13 -3.89 11.82
C LEU A 145 -15.44 -5.23 12.04
N GLY A 146 -14.50 -5.57 11.16
CA GLY A 146 -13.57 -6.68 11.35
C GLY A 146 -12.27 -6.17 11.95
N HIS A 147 -11.75 -6.87 12.95
CA HIS A 147 -10.45 -6.57 13.51
C HIS A 147 -9.57 -7.82 13.53
N TYR A 148 -8.39 -7.70 12.93
CA TYR A 148 -7.29 -8.62 13.15
C TYR A 148 -6.22 -7.95 14.00
N SER A 149 -6.04 -8.50 15.21
CA SER A 149 -4.95 -8.14 16.10
C SER A 149 -3.88 -9.23 16.14
N GLY A 150 -3.53 -9.85 15.01
CA GLY A 150 -2.36 -10.72 14.98
C GLY A 150 -1.12 -9.87 14.80
N VAL A 151 -0.56 -9.39 15.90
CA VAL A 151 0.69 -8.64 15.88
C VAL A 151 1.82 -9.64 16.00
N ARG A 152 2.32 -10.10 14.86
CA ARG A 152 3.49 -10.98 14.78
C ARG A 152 4.63 -10.23 14.08
N PRO A 153 5.89 -10.45 14.47
CA PRO A 153 7.02 -9.95 13.71
C PRO A 153 7.05 -10.67 12.36
N ILE A 154 7.13 -9.91 11.27
CA ILE A 154 7.27 -10.42 9.92
C ILE A 154 8.61 -9.93 9.38
N TYR A 155 9.41 -10.83 8.81
CA TYR A 155 10.72 -10.52 8.25
C TYR A 155 10.74 -10.68 6.73
N ASP A 156 11.29 -9.70 6.02
CA ASP A 156 11.57 -9.75 4.58
C ASP A 156 12.95 -9.10 4.28
N PRO A 157 13.91 -9.84 3.70
CA PRO A 157 15.26 -9.33 3.48
C PRO A 157 15.33 -8.17 2.45
N GLU A 158 14.36 -8.10 1.52
CA GLU A 158 14.24 -7.01 0.53
C GLU A 158 13.43 -5.83 1.07
N GLY A 159 12.80 -6.03 2.23
CA GLY A 159 11.89 -5.11 2.87
C GLY A 159 10.45 -5.22 2.37
N PHE A 160 9.56 -4.54 3.08
CA PHE A 160 8.12 -4.68 2.87
C PHE A 160 7.56 -3.68 1.86
N THR A 161 6.84 -4.21 0.88
CA THR A 161 5.84 -3.44 0.12
C THR A 161 4.47 -3.53 0.80
N ILE A 162 3.54 -2.64 0.43
CA ILE A 162 2.16 -2.70 0.94
C ILE A 162 1.53 -4.07 0.64
N GLY A 163 1.74 -4.61 -0.56
CA GLY A 163 1.23 -5.91 -0.97
C GLY A 163 1.82 -7.05 -0.15
N LYS A 164 3.16 -7.08 0.02
CA LYS A 164 3.84 -8.09 0.85
C LYS A 164 3.32 -8.06 2.30
N MET A 165 3.19 -6.87 2.86
CA MET A 165 2.65 -6.68 4.21
C MET A 165 1.21 -7.19 4.32
N LEU A 166 0.30 -6.81 3.42
CA LEU A 166 -1.09 -7.29 3.45
C LEU A 166 -1.15 -8.81 3.29
N HIS A 167 -0.37 -9.37 2.36
CA HIS A 167 -0.29 -10.80 2.14
C HIS A 167 0.17 -11.55 3.39
N ALA A 168 1.25 -11.09 4.02
CA ALA A 168 1.80 -11.70 5.23
C ALA A 168 0.89 -11.51 6.45
N THR A 169 0.10 -10.45 6.49
CA THR A 169 -0.86 -10.20 7.59
C THR A 169 -2.11 -11.06 7.45
N LEU A 170 -2.56 -11.32 6.22
CA LEU A 170 -3.80 -12.05 5.95
C LEU A 170 -3.61 -13.58 5.93
N ARG A 171 -2.37 -14.06 5.77
CA ARG A 171 -2.07 -15.49 5.63
C ARG A 171 -1.26 -16.03 6.82
N ASP A 172 -1.57 -17.26 7.22
CA ASP A 172 -0.82 -18.05 8.19
C ASP A 172 0.54 -18.50 7.64
N GLU A 173 1.36 -19.13 8.47
CA GLU A 173 2.68 -19.67 8.09
C GLU A 173 2.61 -20.72 6.96
N ARG A 174 1.43 -21.30 6.73
CA ARG A 174 1.18 -22.29 5.66
C ARG A 174 0.61 -21.62 4.41
N GLY A 175 0.57 -20.28 4.36
CA GLY A 175 0.01 -19.50 3.27
C GLY A 175 -1.50 -19.58 3.15
N ARG A 176 -2.21 -20.18 4.11
CA ARG A 176 -3.68 -20.20 4.16
C ARG A 176 -4.17 -18.92 4.80
N LEU A 177 -5.39 -18.49 4.50
CA LEU A 177 -5.96 -17.34 5.21
C LEU A 177 -6.06 -17.69 6.69
N ASP A 178 -5.48 -16.86 7.56
CA ASP A 178 -5.46 -17.11 8.99
C ASP A 178 -6.90 -16.98 9.52
N ALA A 179 -7.54 -18.11 9.80
CA ALA A 179 -8.93 -18.14 10.28
C ALA A 179 -9.07 -17.53 11.68
N GLU A 180 -8.00 -17.53 12.49
CA GLU A 180 -7.97 -16.84 13.79
C GLU A 180 -7.83 -15.33 13.61
N ALA A 181 -7.50 -14.85 12.42
CA ALA A 181 -7.41 -13.42 12.13
C ALA A 181 -8.75 -12.66 12.18
N SER A 182 -9.83 -13.37 12.48
CA SER A 182 -11.15 -12.99 12.04
C SER A 182 -12.09 -12.53 13.15
N TRP A 183 -11.67 -12.23 14.38
CA TRP A 183 -12.69 -12.02 15.43
C TRP A 183 -12.31 -11.01 16.51
N PHE A 184 -12.85 -9.80 16.41
CA PHE A 184 -13.37 -9.00 17.52
C PHE A 184 -14.34 -7.95 16.96
N ALA A 185 -15.65 -8.17 17.14
CA ALA A 185 -16.68 -7.16 16.85
C ALA A 185 -16.98 -6.39 18.14
N VAL A 186 -16.73 -5.07 18.14
CA VAL A 186 -17.19 -4.19 19.21
C VAL A 186 -18.65 -3.82 18.92
N GLY A 187 -19.58 -4.51 19.60
CA GLY A 187 -20.93 -4.02 19.88
C GLY A 187 -22.04 -4.37 18.88
N GLN A 188 -22.48 -5.62 18.84
CA GLN A 188 -23.90 -6.05 18.85
C GLN A 188 -23.97 -7.60 18.86
N GLU A 189 -24.86 -8.15 19.68
CA GLU A 189 -24.77 -9.45 20.35
C GLU A 189 -25.00 -10.72 19.49
N ASP A 190 -24.31 -11.79 19.92
CA ASP A 190 -24.44 -13.26 19.81
C ASP A 190 -25.35 -14.00 18.80
N GLU A 191 -26.44 -13.43 18.29
CA GLU A 191 -27.33 -14.13 17.36
C GLU A 191 -26.88 -14.01 15.90
N PHE A 192 -26.30 -12.88 15.52
CA PHE A 192 -25.67 -12.70 14.19
C PHE A 192 -24.44 -13.61 14.02
N MET A 193 -23.76 -13.93 15.12
CA MET A 193 -22.43 -14.56 15.14
C MET A 193 -22.46 -16.07 14.83
N ARG A 194 -23.51 -16.80 15.25
CA ARG A 194 -23.64 -18.25 14.98
C ARG A 194 -24.01 -18.59 13.53
N GLY A 195 -24.74 -17.70 12.85
CA GLY A 195 -25.03 -17.84 11.42
C GLY A 195 -23.88 -17.42 10.50
N CYS A 196 -23.01 -16.52 10.98
CA CYS A 196 -21.98 -15.90 10.15
C CYS A 196 -20.65 -16.67 10.09
N GLY A 197 -20.32 -17.59 11.01
CA GLY A 197 -19.08 -18.38 10.91
C GLY A 197 -18.93 -19.15 9.59
N LYS A 198 -20.02 -19.69 9.05
CA LYS A 198 -20.07 -20.30 7.70
C LYS A 198 -20.13 -19.27 6.56
N LYS A 199 -20.74 -18.10 6.81
CA LYS A 199 -20.74 -16.98 5.85
C LYS A 199 -19.40 -16.26 5.80
N VAL A 200 -18.53 -16.32 6.82
CA VAL A 200 -17.25 -15.59 6.88
C VAL A 200 -16.13 -16.32 6.16
N LEU A 201 -16.06 -17.66 6.26
CA LEU A 201 -15.31 -18.45 5.26
C LEU A 201 -15.85 -18.19 3.85
N GLY A 202 -17.17 -18.02 3.71
CA GLY A 202 -17.81 -17.52 2.50
C GLY A 202 -17.57 -16.03 2.18
N VAL A 203 -17.11 -15.19 3.12
CA VAL A 203 -16.77 -13.75 2.96
C VAL A 203 -15.30 -13.61 2.66
N VAL A 204 -14.47 -14.54 3.10
CA VAL A 204 -13.05 -14.68 2.78
C VAL A 204 -12.90 -15.33 1.40
N GLU A 205 -13.66 -16.40 1.10
CA GLU A 205 -13.85 -16.91 -0.26
C GLU A 205 -14.65 -15.93 -1.14
N LYS A 206 -15.65 -15.20 -0.61
CA LYS A 206 -16.22 -14.06 -1.35
C LYS A 206 -15.16 -12.98 -1.49
N LEU A 207 -14.31 -12.63 -0.53
CA LEU A 207 -13.24 -11.62 -0.66
C LEU A 207 -12.25 -12.04 -1.74
N GLU A 208 -11.90 -13.32 -1.84
CA GLU A 208 -11.15 -13.85 -2.98
C GLU A 208 -11.94 -13.77 -4.31
N ARG A 209 -13.27 -14.01 -4.30
CA ARG A 209 -14.16 -13.83 -5.48
C ARG A 209 -14.64 -12.37 -5.71
N SER A 210 -14.45 -11.46 -4.76
CA SER A 210 -15.05 -10.13 -4.58
C SER A 210 -13.99 -9.07 -4.27
N LEU A 211 -12.71 -9.40 -4.44
CA LEU A 211 -11.75 -8.50 -5.06
C LEU A 211 -12.18 -8.11 -6.50
N GLY A 212 -13.36 -8.59 -6.96
CA GLY A 212 -14.24 -7.98 -7.97
C GLY A 212 -15.56 -7.33 -7.47
N ALA A 213 -15.91 -7.32 -6.17
CA ALA A 213 -17.10 -6.65 -5.62
C ALA A 213 -16.90 -6.02 -4.22
N LYS A 214 -16.86 -4.67 -4.20
CA LYS A 214 -17.19 -3.68 -3.14
C LYS A 214 -16.77 -3.93 -1.67
N ALA A 215 -15.76 -4.74 -1.36
CA ALA A 215 -15.12 -4.66 -0.05
C ALA A 215 -14.37 -3.31 0.10
N ARG A 216 -14.70 -2.52 1.13
CA ARG A 216 -14.05 -1.22 1.42
C ARG A 216 -13.22 -1.32 2.69
N PHE A 217 -11.90 -1.47 2.55
CA PHE A 217 -11.03 -1.40 3.73
C PHE A 217 -10.76 0.05 4.09
N GLU A 218 -10.94 0.41 5.37
CA GLU A 218 -10.82 1.80 5.81
C GLU A 218 -9.55 2.13 6.60
N ALA A 219 -8.81 1.15 7.16
CA ALA A 219 -7.56 1.42 7.90
C ALA A 219 -6.81 0.16 8.36
N GLY A 220 -5.77 -0.30 7.64
CA GLY A 220 -4.75 -1.18 8.22
C GLY A 220 -3.75 -0.37 9.06
N THR A 221 -3.30 -0.85 10.22
CA THR A 221 -2.30 -0.16 11.03
C THR A 221 -0.98 -0.91 11.12
N VAL A 222 0.09 -0.31 10.63
CA VAL A 222 1.40 -0.96 10.55
C VAL A 222 2.35 -0.27 11.52
N ARG A 223 3.13 -1.08 12.24
CA ARG A 223 4.20 -0.63 13.11
C ARG A 223 5.54 -1.11 12.58
N PHE A 224 6.51 -0.21 12.64
CA PHE A 224 7.88 -0.45 12.26
C PHE A 224 8.71 -0.46 13.55
N LEU A 225 9.54 -1.47 13.71
CA LEU A 225 10.66 -1.42 14.65
C LEU A 225 11.90 -1.26 13.78
N ASP A 226 12.58 -0.12 13.89
CA ASP A 226 13.92 -0.03 13.33
C ASP A 226 14.86 -0.84 14.24
N THR A 227 15.30 -1.99 13.76
CA THR A 227 16.32 -2.80 14.44
C THR A 227 17.73 -2.46 13.97
N SER A 228 17.89 -1.47 13.07
CA SER A 228 19.20 -0.99 12.62
C SER A 228 19.75 0.11 13.52
N MET A 229 20.10 -0.28 14.75
CA MET A 229 21.15 0.37 15.54
C MET A 229 22.34 -0.57 15.72
#